data_AF-A0A060HNP3-F1
#
_entry.id   AF-A0A060HNP3-F1
#
_cell.length_a   1.000
_cell.length_b   1.000
_cell.length_c   1.000
_cell.angle_alpha   90.00
_cell.angle_beta   90.00
_cell.angle_gamma   90.00
#
_symmetry.space_group_name_H-M   'P 1'
#
loop_
_entity.id
_entity.type
_entity.pdbx_description
1 polymer ?
#
loop_
_entity_poly.entity_id
_entity_poly.type
_entity_poly.pdbx_seq_one_letter_code
_entity_poly.pdbx_strand_id
1 'polypeptide(L)'
;MDSLCSQLGRMIKEEKVLAEQIKQVQKEVDELSVQYGGSIQVRFIRCGSPNCYCARTKKGHGPYYYLERRVSARKVEMIYLGKEKADVNHYNNYHCKMSNLKKRLRAMKKKHQQLCGAITGITQLVKTDFE
;
A
#
# COMPACT_ATOMS: atom_id res chain seq x y z
N MET A 1 -40.82 14.89 -3.89
CA MET A 1 -40.57 13.44 -3.78
C MET A 1 -39.76 12.90 -4.96
N ASP A 2 -40.20 13.06 -6.21
CA ASP A 2 -39.52 12.47 -7.39
C ASP A 2 -38.05 12.88 -7.59
N SER A 3 -37.71 14.12 -7.24
CA SER A 3 -36.33 14.61 -7.27
C SER A 3 -35.39 13.90 -6.28
N LEU A 4 -35.89 13.56 -5.08
CA LEU A 4 -35.10 12.89 -4.03
C LEU A 4 -34.90 11.41 -4.35
N CYS A 5 -35.93 10.71 -4.83
CA CYS A 5 -35.82 9.33 -5.31
C CYS A 5 -34.84 9.20 -6.49
N SER A 6 -34.90 10.15 -7.44
CA SER A 6 -33.97 10.20 -8.58
C SER A 6 -32.52 10.45 -8.14
N GLN A 7 -32.31 11.32 -7.15
CA GLN A 7 -30.99 11.59 -6.58
C GLN A 7 -30.44 10.39 -5.81
N LEU A 8 -31.26 9.73 -5.00
CA LEU A 8 -30.89 8.52 -4.26
C LEU A 8 -30.46 7.39 -5.22
N GLY A 9 -31.21 7.19 -6.31
CA GLY A 9 -30.85 6.20 -7.33
C GLY A 9 -29.49 6.46 -7.98
N ARG A 10 -29.15 7.72 -8.27
CA ARG A 10 -27.82 8.09 -8.77
C ARG A 10 -26.72 7.79 -7.75
N MET A 11 -26.92 8.16 -6.50
CA MET A 11 -25.95 7.93 -5.43
C MET A 11 -25.67 6.44 -5.18
N ILE A 12 -26.72 5.60 -5.20
CA ILE A 12 -26.56 4.14 -5.09
C ILE A 12 -25.74 3.58 -6.26
N LYS A 13 -25.97 4.08 -7.48
CA LYS A 13 -25.17 3.67 -8.65
C LYS A 13 -23.70 4.08 -8.50
N GLU A 14 -23.45 5.30 -8.06
CA GLU A 14 -22.10 5.81 -7.78
C GLU A 14 -21.38 5.00 -6.70
N GLU A 15 -22.09 4.62 -5.64
CA GLU A 15 -21.56 3.80 -4.55
C GLU A 15 -21.09 2.44 -5.06
N LYS A 16 -21.92 1.75 -5.86
CA LYS A 16 -21.57 0.46 -6.46
C LYS A 16 -20.32 0.56 -7.34
N VAL A 17 -20.24 1.60 -8.17
CA VAL A 17 -19.07 1.84 -9.03
C VAL A 17 -17.83 2.06 -8.18
N LEU A 18 -17.91 2.89 -7.14
CA LEU A 18 -16.79 3.19 -6.26
C LEU A 18 -16.34 1.97 -5.46
N ALA A 19 -17.28 1.13 -4.99
CA ALA A 19 -17.00 -0.11 -4.28
C ALA A 19 -16.20 -1.10 -5.16
N GLU A 20 -16.58 -1.26 -6.43
CA GLU A 20 -15.84 -2.12 -7.35
C GLU A 20 -14.44 -1.56 -7.65
N GLN A 21 -14.31 -0.25 -7.83
CA GLN A 21 -12.99 0.37 -7.99
C GLN A 21 -12.12 0.18 -6.74
N ILE A 22 -12.67 0.28 -5.53
CA ILE A 22 -11.94 -0.01 -4.28
C ILE A 22 -11.42 -1.44 -4.29
N LYS A 23 -12.25 -2.41 -4.67
CA LYS A 23 -11.87 -3.83 -4.76
C LYS A 23 -10.73 -4.04 -5.74
N GLN A 24 -10.79 -3.41 -6.91
CA GLN A 24 -9.73 -3.49 -7.91
C GLN A 24 -8.40 -2.92 -7.41
N VAL A 25 -8.43 -1.72 -6.80
CA VAL A 25 -7.21 -1.11 -6.25
C VAL A 25 -6.66 -1.90 -5.05
N GLN A 26 -7.53 -2.48 -4.22
CA GLN A 26 -7.11 -3.36 -3.13
C GLN A 26 -6.38 -4.59 -3.68
N LYS A 27 -6.91 -5.22 -4.74
CA LYS A 27 -6.25 -6.34 -5.41
C LYS A 27 -4.85 -5.98 -5.92
N GLU A 28 -4.72 -4.83 -6.59
CA GLU A 28 -3.41 -4.32 -7.03
C GLU A 28 -2.44 -4.13 -5.86
N VAL A 29 -2.92 -3.61 -4.71
CA VAL A 29 -2.11 -3.46 -3.50
C VAL A 29 -1.67 -4.83 -2.95
N ASP A 30 -2.55 -5.82 -2.97
CA ASP A 30 -2.28 -7.14 -2.41
C ASP A 30 -1.26 -7.91 -3.27
N GLU A 31 -1.46 -7.94 -4.59
CA GLU A 31 -0.55 -8.58 -5.57
C GLU A 31 0.86 -8.03 -5.45
N LEU A 32 0.95 -6.70 -5.43
CA LEU A 32 2.20 -5.99 -5.27
C LEU A 32 2.85 -6.36 -3.91
N SER A 33 2.07 -6.34 -2.82
CA SER A 33 2.57 -6.61 -1.46
C SER A 33 3.17 -8.00 -1.31
N VAL A 34 2.64 -9.00 -2.00
CA VAL A 34 3.20 -10.37 -1.98
C VAL A 34 4.61 -10.40 -2.58
N GLN A 35 4.81 -9.70 -3.70
CA GLN A 35 6.05 -9.78 -4.46
C GLN A 35 7.17 -8.89 -3.90
N TYR A 36 6.83 -7.70 -3.42
CA TYR A 36 7.84 -6.69 -3.05
C TYR A 36 7.55 -6.01 -1.70
N GLY A 37 6.65 -6.59 -0.89
CA GLY A 37 6.42 -6.15 0.48
C GLY A 37 7.68 -6.28 1.33
N GLY A 38 7.90 -5.30 2.19
CA GLY A 38 9.07 -5.22 3.05
C GLY A 38 9.73 -3.86 3.01
N SER A 39 10.94 -3.77 3.57
CA SER A 39 11.77 -2.57 3.61
C SER A 39 13.17 -2.88 3.08
N ILE A 40 13.76 -1.94 2.35
CA ILE A 40 15.15 -2.06 1.91
C ILE A 40 16.05 -1.70 3.09
N GLN A 41 16.93 -2.63 3.45
CA GLN A 41 17.94 -2.48 4.48
C GLN A 41 19.31 -2.36 3.84
N VAL A 42 20.11 -1.40 4.32
CA VAL A 42 21.49 -1.22 3.89
C VAL A 42 22.42 -1.69 4.99
N ARG A 43 23.32 -2.63 4.68
CA ARG A 43 24.27 -3.19 5.65
C ARG A 43 25.70 -2.94 5.22
N PHE A 44 26.54 -2.69 6.23
CA PHE A 44 27.99 -2.65 6.12
C PHE A 44 28.56 -3.69 7.09
N ILE A 45 29.19 -4.74 6.57
CA ILE A 45 29.62 -5.92 7.35
C ILE A 45 31.13 -6.08 7.36
N ARG A 46 31.70 -6.75 8.37
CA ARG A 46 33.12 -7.12 8.35
C ARG A 46 33.27 -8.41 7.55
N CYS A 47 34.17 -8.43 6.56
CA CYS A 47 34.38 -9.61 5.72
C CYS A 47 35.46 -10.57 6.24
N GLY A 48 36.21 -10.19 7.28
CA GLY A 48 37.27 -11.01 7.87
C GLY A 48 38.60 -11.02 7.10
N SER A 49 38.64 -10.53 5.85
CA SER A 49 39.89 -10.44 5.09
C SER A 49 40.81 -9.35 5.66
N PRO A 50 42.07 -9.66 6.02
CA PRO A 50 43.00 -8.71 6.64
C PRO A 50 43.38 -7.57 5.68
N ASN A 51 43.33 -7.81 4.37
CA ASN A 51 43.70 -6.84 3.35
C ASN A 51 42.54 -5.92 2.92
N CYS A 52 41.32 -6.20 3.38
CA CYS A 52 40.16 -5.41 3.01
C CYS A 52 40.20 -4.02 3.66
N TYR A 53 39.71 -3.00 2.96
CA TYR A 53 39.51 -1.66 3.52
C TYR A 53 38.69 -1.69 4.83
N CYS A 54 37.72 -2.61 4.92
CA CYS A 54 36.92 -2.77 6.12
C CYS A 54 37.70 -3.34 7.31
N ALA A 55 38.92 -3.87 7.16
CA ALA A 55 39.75 -4.27 8.30
C ALA A 55 40.43 -3.05 8.95
N ARG A 56 40.71 -2.02 8.16
CA ARG A 56 41.48 -0.84 8.57
C ARG A 56 40.63 0.33 9.06
N THR A 57 39.30 0.26 8.90
CA THR A 57 38.40 1.37 9.25
C THR A 57 37.29 0.95 10.19
N LYS A 58 36.61 1.91 10.83
CA LYS A 58 35.40 1.63 11.63
C LYS A 58 34.20 1.24 10.75
N LYS A 59 34.20 1.66 9.48
CA LYS A 59 33.14 1.37 8.51
C LYS A 59 33.27 -0.07 8.00
N GLY A 60 32.17 -0.82 8.02
CA GLY A 60 32.13 -2.16 7.42
C GLY A 60 32.25 -2.13 5.89
N HIS A 61 32.52 -3.29 5.29
CA HIS A 61 32.46 -3.52 3.85
C HIS A 61 31.01 -3.41 3.37
N GLY A 62 30.80 -2.79 2.21
CA GLY A 62 29.48 -2.59 1.62
C GLY A 62 29.46 -1.35 0.72
N PRO A 63 28.28 -0.85 0.35
CA PRO A 63 26.96 -1.26 0.86
C PRO A 63 26.51 -2.63 0.35
N TYR A 64 25.73 -3.33 1.17
CA TYR A 64 24.95 -4.49 0.75
C TYR A 64 23.47 -4.18 0.99
N TYR A 65 22.66 -4.40 -0.04
CA TYR A 65 21.24 -4.15 0.01
C TYR A 65 20.48 -5.45 0.25
N TYR A 66 19.48 -5.39 1.13
CA TYR A 66 18.60 -6.49 1.45
C TYR A 66 17.14 -6.04 1.45
N LEU A 67 16.22 -6.90 1.01
CA LEU A 67 14.80 -6.75 1.32
C LEU A 67 14.52 -7.49 2.63
N GLU A 68 14.19 -6.73 3.68
CA GLU A 68 13.65 -7.28 4.92
C GLU A 68 12.13 -7.39 4.80
N ARG A 69 11.60 -8.61 4.91
CA ARG A 69 10.15 -8.84 4.89
C ARG A 69 9.72 -9.78 6.02
N ARG A 70 8.62 -9.44 6.67
CA ARG A 70 7.98 -10.30 7.68
C ARG A 70 7.07 -11.30 6.97
N VAL A 71 7.37 -12.59 7.10
CA VAL A 71 6.56 -13.67 6.49
C VAL A 71 5.63 -14.34 7.49
N SER A 72 5.89 -14.20 8.80
CA SER A 72 4.97 -14.60 9.87
C SER A 72 5.23 -13.77 11.12
N ALA A 73 4.40 -13.94 12.16
CA ALA A 73 4.57 -13.21 13.43
C ALA A 73 5.98 -13.35 14.04
N ARG A 74 6.65 -14.49 13.81
CA ARG A 74 7.97 -14.82 14.38
C ARG A 74 9.09 -14.93 13.33
N LYS A 75 8.79 -14.78 12.04
CA LYS A 75 9.77 -14.99 10.96
C LYS A 75 9.93 -13.74 10.09
N VAL A 76 11.18 -13.28 10.01
CA VAL A 76 11.64 -12.22 9.11
C VAL A 76 12.65 -12.83 8.15
N GLU A 77 12.51 -12.53 6.86
CA GLU A 77 13.42 -12.94 5.80
C GLU A 77 14.25 -11.74 5.35
N MET A 78 15.54 -11.97 5.11
CA MET A 78 16.47 -11.00 4.53
C MET A 78 16.89 -11.51 3.15
N ILE A 79 16.34 -10.93 2.09
CA ILE A 79 16.66 -11.32 0.72
C ILE A 79 17.77 -10.41 0.21
N TYR A 80 18.92 -10.97 -0.17
CA TYR A 80 20.02 -10.18 -0.73
C TYR A 80 19.65 -9.64 -2.11
N LEU A 81 19.84 -8.33 -2.31
CA LEU A 81 19.46 -7.64 -3.55
C LEU A 81 20.67 -7.24 -4.39
N GLY A 82 21.84 -7.03 -3.77
CA GLY A 82 23.04 -6.59 -4.49
C GLY A 82 23.93 -5.65 -3.70
N LYS A 83 24.91 -5.06 -4.38
CA LYS A 83 25.88 -4.11 -3.80
C LYS A 83 25.72 -2.70 -4.33
N GLU A 84 25.04 -2.55 -5.45
CA GLU A 84 24.86 -1.27 -6.10
C GLU A 84 23.46 -0.73 -5.87
N LYS A 85 23.34 0.60 -5.88
CA LYS A 85 22.03 1.24 -5.78
C LYS A 85 21.14 0.90 -6.99
N ALA A 86 21.74 0.67 -8.15
CA ALA A 86 21.03 0.24 -9.34
C ALA A 86 20.29 -1.09 -9.13
N ASP A 87 20.87 -2.01 -8.37
CA ASP A 87 20.30 -3.33 -8.05
C ASP A 87 18.95 -3.23 -7.31
N VAL A 88 18.69 -2.11 -6.63
CA VAL A 88 17.47 -1.90 -5.83
C VAL A 88 16.48 -0.90 -6.43
N ASN A 89 16.78 -0.30 -7.59
CA ASN A 89 15.91 0.71 -8.18
C ASN A 89 14.50 0.19 -8.47
N HIS A 90 14.39 -1.07 -8.93
CA HIS A 90 13.09 -1.70 -9.18
C HIS A 90 12.23 -1.81 -7.91
N TYR A 91 12.84 -2.12 -6.76
CA TYR A 91 12.16 -2.17 -5.46
C TYR A 91 11.74 -0.79 -4.97
N ASN A 92 12.59 0.23 -5.16
CA ASN A 92 12.25 1.62 -4.81
C ASN A 92 11.05 2.14 -5.62
N ASN A 93 11.06 1.89 -6.94
CA ASN A 93 9.95 2.27 -7.83
C ASN A 93 8.64 1.58 -7.40
N TYR A 94 8.73 0.30 -7.06
CA TYR A 94 7.63 -0.45 -6.52
C TYR A 94 7.12 0.15 -5.18
N HIS A 95 8.01 0.49 -4.23
CA HIS A 95 7.60 1.08 -2.95
C HIS A 95 6.88 2.41 -3.14
N CYS A 96 7.33 3.22 -4.11
CA CYS A 96 6.64 4.44 -4.52
C CYS A 96 5.25 4.14 -5.09
N LYS A 97 5.13 3.20 -6.04
CA LYS A 97 3.84 2.77 -6.62
C LYS A 97 2.88 2.27 -5.54
N MET A 98 3.37 1.42 -4.64
CA MET A 98 2.62 0.89 -3.50
C MET A 98 2.10 2.00 -2.58
N SER A 99 2.96 2.97 -2.24
CA SER A 99 2.58 4.13 -1.43
C SER A 99 1.45 4.92 -2.08
N ASN A 100 1.54 5.17 -3.39
CA ASN A 100 0.51 5.88 -4.14
C ASN A 100 -0.80 5.11 -4.21
N LEU A 101 -0.76 3.79 -4.43
CA LEU A 101 -1.96 2.94 -4.43
C LEU A 101 -2.63 2.91 -3.07
N LYS A 102 -1.86 2.77 -1.98
CA LYS A 102 -2.40 2.83 -0.61
C LYS A 102 -3.05 4.18 -0.30
N LYS A 103 -2.44 5.29 -0.72
CA LYS A 103 -3.03 6.64 -0.58
C LYS A 103 -4.35 6.74 -1.35
N ARG A 104 -4.36 6.31 -2.61
CA ARG A 104 -5.57 6.30 -3.47
C ARG A 104 -6.68 5.47 -2.83
N LEU A 105 -6.36 4.25 -2.40
CA LEU A 105 -7.28 3.34 -1.74
C LEU A 105 -7.89 3.94 -0.47
N ARG A 106 -7.08 4.59 0.38
CA ARG A 106 -7.58 5.30 1.59
C ARG A 106 -8.55 6.41 1.22
N ALA A 107 -8.21 7.22 0.21
CA ALA A 107 -9.08 8.31 -0.25
C ALA A 107 -10.42 7.77 -0.80
N MET A 108 -10.38 6.69 -1.59
CA MET A 108 -11.58 6.05 -2.12
C MET A 108 -12.44 5.45 -1.02
N LYS A 109 -11.86 4.73 -0.05
CA LYS A 109 -12.58 4.20 1.12
C LYS A 109 -13.24 5.31 1.93
N LYS A 110 -12.57 6.44 2.12
CA LYS A 110 -13.16 7.63 2.78
C LYS A 110 -14.35 8.18 1.99
N LYS A 111 -14.22 8.33 0.67
CA LYS A 111 -15.32 8.80 -0.20
C LYS A 111 -16.50 7.83 -0.18
N HIS A 112 -16.24 6.53 -0.21
CA HIS A 112 -17.25 5.47 -0.12
C HIS A 112 -18.02 5.56 1.20
N GLN A 113 -17.32 5.68 2.32
CA GLN A 113 -17.95 5.88 3.64
C GLN A 113 -18.84 7.13 3.68
N GLN A 114 -18.38 8.25 3.12
CA GLN A 114 -19.17 9.49 3.05
C GLN A 114 -20.43 9.31 2.21
N LEU A 115 -20.32 8.64 1.06
CA LEU A 115 -21.44 8.39 0.18
C LEU A 115 -22.47 7.44 0.82
N CYS A 116 -22.02 6.36 1.47
CA CYS A 116 -22.89 5.49 2.24
C CYS A 116 -23.63 6.26 3.34
N GLY A 117 -22.95 7.13 4.10
CA GLY A 117 -23.57 7.96 5.12
C GLY A 117 -24.66 8.89 4.54
N ALA A 118 -24.39 9.51 3.39
CA ALA A 118 -25.36 10.36 2.70
C ALA A 118 -26.57 9.56 2.18
N ILE A 119 -26.35 8.37 1.61
CA ILE A 119 -27.43 7.45 1.19
C ILE A 119 -28.30 7.06 2.38
N THR A 120 -27.69 6.69 3.51
CA THR A 120 -28.43 6.33 4.73
C THR A 120 -29.27 7.51 5.25
N GLY A 121 -28.71 8.72 5.30
CA GLY A 121 -29.43 9.91 5.74
C GLY A 121 -30.62 10.25 4.85
N ILE A 122 -30.45 10.23 3.52
CA ILE A 122 -31.57 10.46 2.58
C ILE A 122 -32.64 9.37 2.73
N THR A 123 -32.22 8.11 2.86
CA THR A 123 -33.16 6.99 3.03
C THR A 123 -34.01 7.14 4.31
N GLN A 124 -33.44 7.69 5.39
CA GLN A 124 -34.19 7.98 6.62
C GLN A 124 -35.20 9.11 6.42
N LEU A 125 -34.79 10.22 5.79
CA LEU A 125 -35.69 11.35 5.50
C LEU A 125 -36.88 10.92 4.63
N VAL A 126 -36.62 10.15 3.58
CA VAL A 126 -37.68 9.63 2.71
C VAL A 126 -38.64 8.75 3.50
N LYS A 127 -38.18 7.97 4.49
CA LYS A 127 -39.06 7.11 5.30
C LYS A 127 -39.93 7.90 6.28
N THR A 128 -39.39 8.95 6.90
CA THR A 128 -40.14 9.77 7.87
C THR A 128 -41.22 10.64 7.23
N ASP A 129 -41.11 10.93 5.93
CA ASP A 129 -42.13 11.72 5.20
C ASP A 129 -43.39 10.89 4.81
N PHE A 130 -43.42 9.58 5.14
CA PHE A 130 -44.56 8.68 4.90
C PHE A 130 -45.26 8.20 6.19
N GLU A 131 -44.83 8.67 7.37
CA GLU A 131 -45.47 8.45 8.67
C GLU A 131 -46.23 9.71 9.11
#